data_AF-A0A812P8N8-F1
#
_entry.id   AF-A0A812P8N8-F1
#
_cell.length_a   1.000
_cell.length_b   1.000
_cell.length_c   1.000
_cell.angle_alpha   90.00
_cell.angle_beta   90.00
_cell.angle_gamma   90.00
#
_symmetry.space_group_name_H-M   'P 1'
#
loop_
_entity.id
_entity.type
_entity.pdbx_description
1 polymer ?
#
loop_
_entity_poly.entity_id
_entity_poly.type
_entity_poly.pdbx_seq_one_letter_code
_entity_poly.pdbx_strand_id
1 'polypeptide(L)' 'ADAKILAEKASKALAQARRRMPEHWTNEDQVMLDYVQAEPSQRAKLPIQDVRVWKLHGFRP' A
#
# COMPACT_ATOMS: atom_id res chain seq x y z
N ALA A 1 1.97 -19.08 -0.07
CA ALA A 1 1.70 -18.65 -1.47
C ALA A 1 0.96 -17.31 -1.53
N ASP A 2 0.07 -17.00 -0.58
CA ASP A 2 -0.77 -15.80 -0.61
C ASP A 2 -0.08 -14.44 -0.54
N ALA A 3 1.00 -14.29 0.24
CA ALA A 3 1.61 -12.97 0.48
C ALA A 3 2.16 -12.31 -0.79
N LYS A 4 2.71 -13.09 -1.73
CA LYS A 4 3.25 -12.59 -3.00
C LYS A 4 2.11 -12.14 -3.94
N ILE A 5 1.07 -12.95 -4.03
CA ILE A 5 -0.13 -12.64 -4.83
C ILE A 5 -0.83 -11.38 -4.29
N LEU A 6 -0.88 -11.23 -2.96
CA LEU A 6 -1.45 -10.06 -2.32
C LEU A 6 -0.62 -8.80 -2.60
N ALA A 7 0.71 -8.89 -2.55
CA ALA A 7 1.61 -7.78 -2.86
C ALA A 7 1.51 -7.33 -4.33
N GLU A 8 1.42 -8.27 -5.27
CA GLU A 8 1.20 -7.96 -6.69
C GLU A 8 -0.14 -7.26 -6.93
N LYS A 9 -1.22 -7.75 -6.30
CA LYS A 9 -2.54 -7.10 -6.38
C LYS A 9 -2.53 -5.70 -5.78
N ALA A 10 -1.90 -5.52 -4.61
CA ALA A 10 -1.77 -4.22 -3.96
C ALA A 10 -0.96 -3.23 -4.81
N SER A 11 0.17 -3.67 -5.37
CA SER A 11 1.00 -2.86 -6.26
C SER A 11 0.23 -2.40 -7.50
N LYS A 12 -0.55 -3.30 -8.10
CA LYS A 12 -1.36 -2.99 -9.27
C LYS A 12 -2.48 -1.99 -8.95
N ALA A 13 -3.13 -2.13 -7.80
CA ALA A 13 -4.17 -1.22 -7.34
C ALA A 13 -3.61 0.19 -7.07
N LEU A 14 -2.47 0.29 -6.38
CA LEU A 14 -1.78 1.56 -6.11
C LEU A 14 -1.31 2.25 -7.39
N ALA A 15 -0.72 1.51 -8.33
CA ALA A 15 -0.32 2.05 -9.62
C ALA A 15 -1.52 2.58 -10.44
N GLN A 16 -2.65 1.88 -10.38
CA GLN A 16 -3.89 2.32 -11.03
C GLN A 16 -4.48 3.57 -10.36
N ALA A 17 -4.45 3.66 -9.04
CA ALA A 17 -4.89 4.83 -8.29
C ALA A 17 -4.05 6.06 -8.65
N ARG A 18 -2.71 5.93 -8.66
CA ARG A 18 -1.78 6.99 -9.07
C ARG A 18 -2.06 7.51 -10.49
N ARG A 19 -2.40 6.62 -11.42
CA ARG A 19 -2.70 6.99 -12.81
C ARG A 19 -4.03 7.72 -12.97
N ARG A 20 -5.03 7.37 -12.16
CA ARG A 20 -6.41 7.88 -12.30
C ARG A 20 -6.68 9.14 -11.49
N MET A 21 -6.01 9.29 -10.36
CA MET A 21 -6.20 10.42 -9.44
C MET A 21 -4.83 10.92 -8.94
N PRO A 22 -3.95 11.38 -9.84
CA PRO A 22 -2.62 11.86 -9.44
C PRO A 22 -2.66 13.04 -8.46
N GLU A 23 -3.68 13.88 -8.54
CA GLU A 23 -3.93 15.02 -7.64
C GLU A 23 -4.26 14.61 -6.20
N HIS A 24 -4.73 13.38 -6.00
CA HIS A 24 -5.01 12.81 -4.68
C HIS A 24 -3.90 11.90 -4.17
N TRP A 25 -2.81 11.75 -4.93
CA TRP A 25 -1.67 10.92 -4.53
C TRP A 25 -0.90 11.60 -3.41
N THR A 26 -0.85 10.95 -2.26
CA THR A 26 -0.16 11.48 -1.08
C THR A 26 1.22 10.85 -0.89
N ASN A 27 2.03 11.44 -0.03
CA ASN A 27 3.29 10.81 0.41
C ASN A 27 3.03 9.46 1.10
N GLU A 28 1.90 9.30 1.79
CA GLU A 28 1.54 8.04 2.45
C GLU A 28 1.28 6.92 1.43
N ASP A 29 0.64 7.23 0.30
CA ASP A 29 0.43 6.28 -0.79
C ASP A 29 1.76 5.84 -1.42
N GLN A 30 2.72 6.76 -1.54
CA GLN A 30 4.07 6.43 -2.03
C GLN A 30 4.83 5.54 -1.04
N VAL A 31 4.78 5.84 0.26
CA VAL A 31 5.40 5.00 1.30
C VAL A 31 4.78 3.60 1.32
N MET A 32 3.46 3.50 1.13
CA MET A 32 2.77 2.22 1.05
C MET A 32 3.20 1.40 -0.17
N LEU A 33 3.37 2.06 -1.33
CA LEU A 33 3.89 1.42 -2.54
C LEU A 33 5.32 0.91 -2.32
N ASP A 34 6.18 1.74 -1.72
CA ASP A 34 7.56 1.39 -1.42
C ASP A 34 7.63 0.20 -0.46
N TYR A 35 6.76 0.16 0.55
CA TYR A 35 6.65 -0.96 1.49
C TYR A 35 6.23 -2.28 0.80
N VAL A 36 5.22 -2.21 -0.08
CA VAL A 36 4.73 -3.39 -0.81
C VAL A 36 5.80 -3.93 -1.76
N GLN A 37 6.56 -3.04 -2.41
CA GLN A 37 7.62 -3.38 -3.36
C GLN A 37 8.94 -3.78 -2.68
N ALA A 38 9.17 -3.37 -1.44
CA ALA A 38 10.37 -3.70 -0.70
C ALA A 38 10.48 -5.21 -0.41
N GLU A 39 11.69 -5.73 -0.54
CA GLU A 39 12.05 -7.08 -0.11
C GLU A 39 11.83 -7.24 1.40
N PRO A 40 11.50 -8.45 1.90
CA PRO A 40 11.24 -8.67 3.33
C PRO A 40 12.34 -8.16 4.26
N SER A 41 13.61 -8.26 3.84
CA SER A 41 14.78 -7.77 4.57
C SER A 41 14.89 -6.24 4.62
N GLN A 42 14.26 -5.54 3.67
CA GLN A 42 14.24 -4.08 3.59
C GLN A 42 13.04 -3.48 4.34
N ARG A 43 11.93 -4.23 4.46
CA ARG A 43 10.74 -3.78 5.22
C ARG A 43 11.04 -3.48 6.68
N ALA A 44 11.94 -4.24 7.30
CA ALA A 44 12.38 -4.02 8.68
C ALA A 44 13.15 -2.68 8.87
N LYS A 45 13.59 -2.06 7.78
CA LYS A 45 14.29 -0.75 7.79
C LYS A 45 13.37 0.42 7.44
N LEU A 46 12.13 0.14 7.04
CA LEU A 46 11.16 1.18 6.74
C LEU A 46 10.58 1.72 8.06
N PRO A 47 10.31 3.03 8.15
CA PRO A 47 9.77 3.63 9.36
C PRO A 47 8.41 3.00 9.68
N ILE A 48 8.26 2.54 10.92
CA ILE A 48 6.96 2.11 11.45
C ILE A 48 6.13 3.37 11.65
N GLN A 49 5.16 3.58 10.78
CA GLN A 49 4.21 4.70 10.88
C GLN A 49 2.87 4.16 11.34
N ASP A 50 2.25 4.87 12.29
CA ASP A 50 0.87 4.60 12.69
C ASP A 50 -0.06 4.94 11.52
N VAL A 51 -0.44 3.91 10.77
CA VAL A 51 -1.38 4.08 9.66
C VAL A 51 -2.78 4.14 10.25
N ARG A 52 -3.31 5.36 10.35
CA ARG A 52 -4.74 5.56 10.60
C ARG A 52 -5.50 5.13 9.33
N VAL A 53 -5.91 3.86 9.27
CA VAL A 53 -6.79 3.35 8.19
C VAL A 53 -8.21 3.90 8.38
N TRP A 54 -8.36 5.22 8.27
CA TRP A 54 -9.64 5.93 8.28
C TRP A 54 -10.21 5.92 6.87
N LYS A 55 -10.61 4.74 6.37
CA LYS A 55 -11.39 4.61 5.11
C LYS A 55 -12.02 3.23 4.89
N LEU A 56 -12.22 2.43 5.93
CA LEU A 56 -13.03 1.22 5.85
C LEU A 56 -14.43 1.48 6.41
N HIS A 57 -15.28 2.15 5.62
CA HIS A 57 -16.72 1.93 5.73
C HIS A 57 -17.04 0.63 5.00
N GLY A 58 -17.09 -0.47 5.74
CA GLY A 58 -17.46 -1.76 5.18
C GLY A 58 -17.57 -2.82 6.28
N PHE A 59 -18.80 -3.24 6.54
CA PHE A 59 -19.09 -4.45 7.32
C PHE A 59 -18.64 -5.68 6.52
N ARG A 60 -18.02 -6.65 7.17
CA ARG A 60 -18.04 -8.04 6.71
C ARG A 60 -18.28 -8.97 7.89
N PRO A 61 -19.12 -10.02 7.69
CA PRO A 61 -19.55 -10.96 8.72
C PRO A 61 -18.40 -11.79 9.30
#